data_AF-A0A6H1WUL5-F1
#
_entry.id   AF-A0A6H1WUL5-F1
#
_cell.length_a   1.000
_cell.length_b   1.000
_cell.length_c   1.000
_cell.angle_alpha   90.00
_cell.angle_beta   90.00
_cell.angle_gamma   90.00
#
_symmetry.space_group_name_H-M   'P 1'
#
loop_
_entity.id
_entity.type
_entity.pdbx_description
1 polymer ?
#
loop_
_entity_poly.entity_id
_entity_poly.type
_entity_poly.pdbx_seq_one_letter_code
_entity_poly.pdbx_strand_id
1 'polypeptide(L)'
;MAGEVVSEKRIGPGDRVSFRYRVLAEGGLVDASEEPVTIIVGEGRFPPSVEKALLGHTEGEVLSVWVPPDEHYGWYDPRKIQFLPVEKIPPQARPGETIFVPDELGVLHPARLARRDSRVAVVDLNHPLAGKPLRFDLEILKVEKISEPQGGQKI
;
A
#
# COMPACT_ATOMS: atom_id res chain seq x y z
N MET A 1 15.07 -25.46 -38.37
CA MET A 1 14.67 -25.37 -36.95
C MET A 1 14.87 -23.93 -36.52
N ALA A 2 13.92 -23.04 -36.82
CA ALA A 2 13.99 -21.65 -36.39
C ALA A 2 13.49 -21.61 -34.94
N GLY A 3 14.38 -21.31 -34.00
CA GLY A 3 13.98 -20.98 -32.63
C GLY A 3 13.16 -19.70 -32.70
N GLU A 4 11.91 -19.78 -32.24
CA GLU A 4 11.06 -18.63 -32.05
C GLU A 4 11.73 -17.75 -30.99
N VAL A 5 12.26 -16.60 -31.42
CA VAL A 5 12.76 -15.57 -30.52
C VAL A 5 11.52 -15.01 -29.84
N VAL A 6 11.17 -15.56 -28.68
CA VAL A 6 10.14 -14.98 -27.83
C VAL A 6 10.67 -13.61 -27.43
N SER A 7 10.13 -12.56 -28.03
CA SER A 7 10.51 -11.19 -27.69
C SER A 7 10.16 -10.98 -26.22
N GLU A 8 11.17 -10.92 -25.35
CA GLU A 8 11.00 -10.59 -23.94
C GLU A 8 10.40 -9.17 -23.83
N LYS A 9 9.08 -9.09 -23.62
CA LYS A 9 8.39 -7.82 -23.45
C LYS A 9 8.80 -7.23 -22.10
N ARG A 10 9.79 -6.35 -22.12
CA ARG A 10 10.19 -5.57 -20.93
C ARG A 10 9.14 -4.51 -20.64
N ILE A 11 8.72 -4.40 -19.39
CA ILE A 11 7.77 -3.40 -18.91
C ILE A 11 8.34 -1.99 -19.11
N GLY A 12 7.54 -1.09 -19.66
CA GLY A 12 7.82 0.32 -19.79
C GLY A 12 6.66 1.20 -19.28
N PRO A 13 6.85 2.53 -19.25
CA PRO A 13 5.79 3.46 -18.88
C PRO A 13 4.58 3.32 -19.79
N GLY A 14 3.36 3.36 -19.22
CA GLY A 14 2.11 3.21 -19.96
C GLY A 14 1.74 1.77 -20.33
N ASP A 15 2.61 0.79 -20.09
CA ASP A 15 2.26 -0.61 -20.28
C ASP A 15 1.28 -1.09 -19.21
N ARG A 16 0.47 -2.08 -19.59
CA ARG A 16 -0.41 -2.78 -18.66
C ARG A 16 0.28 -4.00 -18.11
N VAL A 17 0.32 -4.13 -16.80
CA VAL A 17 0.98 -5.22 -16.10
C VAL A 17 -0.01 -5.87 -15.14
N SER A 18 -0.12 -7.19 -15.22
CA SER A 18 -0.85 -8.02 -14.26
C SER A 18 0.14 -8.74 -13.35
N PHE A 19 -0.05 -8.67 -12.04
CA PHE A 19 0.81 -9.33 -11.06
C PHE A 19 0.03 -9.73 -9.81
N ARG A 20 0.58 -10.67 -9.02
CA ARG A 20 0.19 -10.86 -7.62
C ARG A 20 1.16 -10.13 -6.73
N TYR A 21 0.69 -9.68 -5.56
CA TYR A 21 1.55 -9.06 -4.56
C TYR A 21 1.34 -9.62 -3.17
N ARG A 22 2.39 -9.51 -2.35
CA ARG A 22 2.36 -9.65 -0.90
C ARG A 22 3.08 -8.47 -0.27
N VAL A 23 2.46 -7.87 0.73
CA VAL A 23 3.03 -6.78 1.52
C VAL A 23 3.41 -7.32 2.88
N LEU A 24 4.68 -7.17 3.24
CA LEU A 24 5.23 -7.59 4.51
C LEU A 24 5.66 -6.36 5.31
N ALA A 25 5.29 -6.35 6.58
CA ALA A 25 5.89 -5.50 7.60
C ALA A 25 6.82 -6.33 8.48
N GLU A 26 7.51 -5.69 9.43
CA GLU A 26 8.36 -6.37 10.43
C GLU A 26 7.63 -7.52 11.15
N GLY A 27 6.32 -7.39 11.37
CA GLY A 27 5.47 -8.39 12.03
C GLY A 27 4.92 -9.50 11.13
N GLY A 28 5.27 -9.53 9.84
CA GLY A 28 4.80 -10.53 8.87
C GLY A 28 3.91 -9.96 7.77
N LEU A 29 3.12 -10.83 7.14
CA LEU A 29 2.21 -10.48 6.06
C LEU A 29 1.12 -9.52 6.56
N VAL A 30 0.98 -8.36 5.92
CA VAL A 30 -0.04 -7.36 6.27
C VAL A 30 -1.10 -7.19 5.18
N ASP A 31 -0.77 -7.49 3.93
CA ASP A 31 -1.70 -7.45 2.81
C ASP A 31 -1.24 -8.40 1.69
N ALA A 32 -2.18 -8.89 0.89
CA ALA A 32 -1.89 -9.72 -0.28
C ALA A 32 -3.05 -9.67 -1.28
N SER A 33 -2.73 -9.75 -2.56
CA SER A 33 -3.73 -9.91 -3.60
C SER A 33 -4.31 -11.34 -3.59
N GLU A 34 -5.63 -11.50 -3.42
CA GLU A 34 -6.31 -12.78 -3.63
C GLU A 34 -6.32 -13.18 -5.11
N GLU A 35 -6.64 -12.20 -5.98
CA GLU A 35 -6.63 -12.34 -7.44
C GLU A 35 -5.57 -11.43 -8.07
N PRO A 36 -5.04 -11.76 -9.27
CA PRO A 36 -4.12 -10.89 -9.99
C PRO A 36 -4.64 -9.45 -10.10
N VAL A 37 -3.81 -8.49 -9.70
CA VAL A 37 -4.10 -7.07 -9.93
C VAL A 37 -3.51 -6.65 -11.25
N THR A 38 -4.23 -5.80 -11.98
CA THR A 38 -3.78 -5.24 -13.25
C THR A 38 -3.73 -3.72 -13.16
N ILE A 39 -2.58 -3.15 -13.47
CA ILE A 39 -2.36 -1.69 -13.46
C ILE A 39 -1.79 -1.22 -14.80
N ILE A 40 -1.85 0.08 -15.03
CA ILE A 40 -1.08 0.77 -16.06
C ILE A 40 0.06 1.49 -15.36
N VAL A 41 1.30 1.22 -15.79
CA VAL A 41 2.49 1.79 -15.15
C VAL A 41 2.52 3.30 -15.37
N GLY A 42 2.57 4.07 -14.29
CA GLY A 42 2.57 5.53 -14.32
C GLY A 42 1.21 6.17 -13.99
N GLU A 43 0.15 5.41 -13.75
CA GLU A 43 -1.14 5.96 -13.30
C GLU A 43 -1.17 6.32 -11.80
N GLY A 44 -0.15 5.94 -11.02
CA GLY A 44 -0.11 6.21 -9.58
C GLY A 44 -1.12 5.36 -8.80
N ARG A 45 -1.41 4.15 -9.29
CA ARG A 45 -2.27 3.19 -8.59
C ARG A 45 -1.52 2.43 -7.50
N PHE A 46 -0.19 2.37 -7.60
CA PHE A 46 0.69 1.74 -6.62
C PHE A 46 1.76 2.72 -6.13
N PRO A 47 2.44 2.40 -5.01
CA PRO A 47 3.54 3.23 -4.52
C PRO A 47 4.58 3.51 -5.61
N PRO A 48 5.10 4.74 -5.74
CA PRO A 48 6.07 5.10 -6.77
C PRO A 48 7.28 4.16 -6.85
N SER A 49 7.78 3.67 -5.72
CA SER A 49 8.87 2.69 -5.66
C SER A 49 8.51 1.37 -6.32
N VAL A 50 7.26 0.91 -6.18
CA VAL A 50 6.76 -0.31 -6.82
C VAL A 50 6.65 -0.10 -8.33
N GLU A 51 6.01 0.98 -8.78
CA GLU A 51 5.84 1.23 -10.22
C GLU A 51 7.20 1.40 -10.93
N LYS A 52 8.16 2.08 -10.30
CA LYS A 52 9.53 2.20 -10.82
C LYS A 52 10.25 0.86 -10.88
N ALA A 53 10.08 0.02 -9.86
CA ALA A 53 10.72 -1.29 -9.79
C ALA A 53 10.15 -2.29 -10.81
N LEU A 54 8.94 -2.07 -11.35
CA LEU A 54 8.42 -2.90 -12.45
C LEU A 54 9.14 -2.63 -13.78
N LEU A 55 9.69 -1.43 -13.98
CA LEU A 55 10.29 -1.04 -15.25
C LEU A 55 11.49 -1.92 -15.62
N GLY A 56 11.52 -2.39 -16.87
CA GLY A 56 12.60 -3.21 -17.41
C GLY A 56 12.48 -4.71 -17.14
N HIS A 57 11.61 -5.13 -16.22
CA HIS A 57 11.32 -6.54 -15.92
C HIS A 57 10.34 -7.16 -16.91
N THR A 58 10.26 -8.49 -16.90
CA THR A 58 9.49 -9.30 -17.87
C THR A 58 8.45 -10.20 -17.19
N GLU A 59 7.57 -10.81 -17.99
CA GLU A 59 6.61 -11.81 -17.52
C GLU A 59 7.30 -13.00 -16.84
N GLY A 60 6.76 -13.45 -15.70
CA GLY A 60 7.27 -14.58 -14.93
C GLY A 60 8.33 -14.20 -13.88
N GLU A 61 8.81 -12.95 -13.87
CA GLU A 61 9.77 -12.51 -12.86
C GLU A 61 9.13 -12.22 -11.50
N VAL A 62 9.91 -12.44 -10.43
CA VAL A 62 9.54 -12.14 -9.06
C VAL A 62 10.45 -11.05 -8.50
N LEU A 63 9.86 -10.01 -7.91
CA LEU A 63 10.56 -8.83 -7.43
C LEU A 63 10.26 -8.60 -5.96
N SER A 64 11.24 -8.10 -5.21
CA SER A 64 11.04 -7.61 -3.84
C SER A 64 11.49 -6.16 -3.76
N VAL A 65 10.58 -5.29 -3.34
CA VAL A 65 10.78 -3.83 -3.31
C VAL A 65 10.51 -3.31 -1.91
N TRP A 66 11.43 -2.54 -1.36
CA TRP A 66 11.18 -1.79 -0.13
C TRP A 66 10.52 -0.46 -0.47
N VAL A 67 9.39 -0.21 0.18
CA VAL A 67 8.60 1.02 0.02
C VAL A 67 8.72 1.83 1.32
N PRO A 68 9.15 3.11 1.23
CA PRO A 68 9.30 3.96 2.39
C PRO A 68 7.94 4.47 2.91
N PRO A 69 7.86 4.91 4.18
CA PRO A 69 6.59 5.29 4.80
C PRO A 69 5.78 6.35 4.07
N ASP A 70 6.46 7.36 3.50
CA ASP A 70 5.86 8.46 2.76
C ASP A 70 5.17 8.07 1.46
N GLU A 71 5.47 6.88 0.92
CA GLU A 71 4.81 6.35 -0.28
C GLU A 71 3.62 5.43 0.03
N HIS A 72 3.27 5.25 1.32
CA HIS A 72 2.10 4.49 1.76
C HIS A 72 1.32 5.21 2.88
N TYR A 73 1.15 4.58 4.03
CA TYR A 73 0.53 5.11 5.27
C TYR A 73 1.16 6.38 5.87
N GLY A 74 2.21 6.94 5.28
CA GLY A 74 2.88 8.14 5.73
C GLY A 74 3.81 7.95 6.91
N TRP A 75 4.49 9.04 7.30
CA TRP A 75 5.26 9.11 8.53
C TRP A 75 4.36 9.10 9.76
N TYR A 76 4.90 8.58 10.86
CA TYR A 76 4.28 8.76 12.17
C TYR A 76 4.20 10.24 12.51
N ASP A 77 3.00 10.73 12.85
CA ASP A 77 2.76 12.12 13.23
C ASP A 77 2.46 12.22 14.73
N PRO A 78 3.39 12.78 15.54
CA PRO A 78 3.16 12.99 16.96
C PRO A 78 1.94 13.87 17.28
N ARG A 79 1.49 14.71 16.33
CA ARG A 79 0.31 15.57 16.49
C ARG A 79 -1.01 14.79 16.42
N LYS A 80 -0.97 13.54 15.94
CA LYS A 80 -2.11 12.61 15.95
C LYS A 80 -2.29 11.89 17.29
N ILE A 81 -1.40 12.12 18.25
CA ILE A 81 -1.59 11.70 19.63
C ILE A 81 -2.54 12.70 20.30
N GLN A 82 -3.67 12.20 20.82
CA GLN A 82 -4.68 13.03 21.45
C GLN A 82 -4.92 12.61 22.91
N PHE A 83 -5.32 13.59 23.71
CA PHE A 83 -5.76 13.41 25.08
C PHE A 83 -7.28 13.52 25.11
N LEU A 84 -7.95 12.42 25.45
CA LEU A 84 -9.41 12.35 25.49
C LEU A 84 -9.88 12.11 26.93
N PRO A 85 -11.05 12.65 27.34
CA PRO A 85 -11.69 12.26 28.57
C PRO A 85 -11.92 10.75 28.60
N VAL A 86 -11.64 10.09 29.73
CA VAL A 86 -11.76 8.63 29.87
C VAL A 86 -13.18 8.13 29.60
N GLU A 87 -14.19 8.99 29.76
CA GLU A 87 -15.61 8.74 29.49
C GLU A 87 -15.89 8.48 27.99
N LYS A 88 -15.05 9.02 27.10
CA LYS A 88 -15.12 8.76 25.65
C LYS A 88 -14.49 7.43 25.25
N ILE A 89 -13.81 6.76 26.19
CA ILE A 89 -13.11 5.51 25.93
C ILE A 89 -13.96 4.33 26.43
N PRO A 90 -14.14 3.27 25.62
CA PRO A 90 -14.85 2.08 26.06
C PRO A 90 -14.33 1.58 27.42
N PRO A 91 -15.19 1.34 28.44
CA PRO A 91 -14.75 1.05 29.80
C PRO A 91 -13.89 -0.22 29.91
N GLN A 92 -14.11 -1.20 29.04
CA GLN A 92 -13.36 -2.44 28.97
C GLN A 92 -11.99 -2.32 28.26
N ALA A 93 -11.74 -1.23 27.54
CA ALA A 93 -10.54 -1.08 26.73
C ALA A 93 -9.27 -0.93 27.59
N ARG A 94 -8.21 -1.64 27.19
CA ARG A 94 -6.91 -1.67 27.86
C ARG A 94 -5.83 -0.99 27.02
N PRO A 95 -4.80 -0.39 27.65
CA PRO A 95 -3.64 0.11 26.92
C PRO A 95 -3.04 -0.96 26.00
N GLY A 96 -2.71 -0.57 24.77
CA GLY A 96 -2.22 -1.42 23.70
C GLY A 96 -3.31 -1.83 22.69
N GLU A 97 -4.58 -1.80 23.06
CA GLU A 97 -5.70 -2.21 22.20
C GLU A 97 -6.07 -1.13 21.18
N THR A 98 -6.62 -1.58 20.05
CA THR A 98 -7.28 -0.70 19.07
C THR A 98 -8.71 -0.43 19.55
N ILE A 99 -9.05 0.84 19.65
CA ILE A 99 -10.38 1.35 19.99
C ILE A 99 -10.90 2.23 18.85
N PHE A 100 -12.19 2.53 18.88
CA PHE A 100 -12.82 3.49 17.97
C PHE A 100 -13.20 4.75 18.74
N VAL A 101 -12.71 5.91 18.30
CA VAL A 101 -12.98 7.21 18.92
C VAL A 101 -13.74 8.12 17.95
N PRO A 102 -14.81 8.80 18.39
CA PRO A 102 -15.55 9.71 17.53
C PRO A 102 -14.78 11.01 17.29
N ASP A 103 -14.82 11.52 16.06
CA ASP A 103 -14.43 12.90 15.74
C ASP A 103 -15.55 13.91 16.09
N GLU A 104 -15.35 15.18 15.71
CA GLU A 104 -16.29 16.27 15.94
C GLU A 104 -17.66 16.08 15.25
N LEU A 105 -17.68 15.30 14.17
CA LEU A 105 -18.90 14.96 13.42
C LEU A 105 -19.53 13.64 13.89
N GLY A 106 -18.94 12.99 14.90
CA GLY A 106 -19.38 11.70 15.43
C GLY A 106 -18.92 10.49 14.61
N VAL A 107 -18.04 10.68 13.63
CA VAL A 107 -17.48 9.58 12.84
C VAL A 107 -16.43 8.85 13.67
N LEU A 108 -16.56 7.53 13.75
CA LEU A 108 -15.65 6.68 14.51
C LEU A 108 -14.36 6.42 13.73
N HIS A 109 -13.22 6.78 14.32
CA HIS A 109 -11.88 6.54 13.79
C HIS A 109 -11.13 5.52 14.64
N PRO A 110 -10.40 4.57 14.03
CA PRO A 110 -9.55 3.66 14.77
C PRO A 110 -8.39 4.43 15.43
N ALA A 111 -8.12 4.11 16.69
CA ALA A 111 -7.02 4.66 17.46
C ALA A 111 -6.42 3.59 18.36
N ARG A 112 -5.12 3.66 18.63
CA ARG A 112 -4.48 2.81 19.64
C ARG A 112 -4.57 3.49 21.00
N LEU A 113 -5.11 2.80 22.01
CA LEU A 113 -5.11 3.30 23.38
C LEU A 113 -3.68 3.19 23.95
N ALA A 114 -2.94 4.28 24.02
CA ALA A 114 -1.56 4.27 24.52
C ALA A 114 -1.51 4.23 26.05
N ARG A 115 -2.41 4.96 26.71
CA ARG A 115 -2.48 5.04 28.18
C ARG A 115 -3.90 5.37 28.64
N ARG A 116 -4.27 4.87 29.81
CA ARG A 116 -5.55 5.16 30.46
C ARG A 116 -5.31 5.52 31.92
N ASP A 117 -5.61 6.76 32.30
CA ASP A 117 -5.63 7.23 33.69
C ASP A 117 -7.07 7.39 34.19
N SER A 118 -7.25 7.89 35.41
CA SER A 118 -8.56 8.04 36.06
C SER A 118 -9.47 9.10 35.42
N ARG A 119 -8.92 10.07 34.69
CA ARG A 119 -9.68 11.16 34.04
C ARG A 119 -9.39 11.29 32.55
N VAL A 120 -8.17 10.98 32.13
CA VAL A 120 -7.69 11.22 30.77
C VAL A 120 -7.10 9.93 30.21
N ALA A 121 -7.32 9.69 28.94
CA ALA A 121 -6.67 8.66 28.16
C ALA A 121 -5.82 9.30 27.07
N VAL A 122 -4.69 8.67 26.75
CA VAL A 122 -3.85 9.02 25.62
C VAL A 122 -4.15 8.03 24.50
N VAL A 123 -4.58 8.55 23.36
CA VAL A 123 -4.90 7.77 22.17
C VAL A 123 -4.00 8.19 21.02
N ASP A 124 -3.61 7.23 20.19
CA ASP A 124 -2.78 7.44 19.02
C ASP A 124 -3.60 7.15 17.77
N LEU A 125 -3.87 8.18 16.97
CA LEU A 125 -4.64 8.10 15.72
C LEU A 125 -3.77 7.81 14.50
N ASN A 126 -2.47 7.52 14.68
CA ASN A 126 -1.64 7.07 13.58
C ASN A 126 -2.10 5.70 13.07
N HIS A 127 -1.96 5.47 11.77
CA HIS A 127 -2.14 4.14 11.21
C HIS A 127 -1.12 3.18 11.86
N PRO A 128 -1.47 1.92 12.17
CA PRO A 128 -0.54 0.97 12.81
C PRO A 128 0.79 0.73 12.07
N LEU A 129 0.80 1.01 10.76
CA LEU A 129 1.95 0.90 9.86
C LEU A 129 2.60 2.25 9.50
N ALA A 130 2.14 3.36 10.09
CA ALA A 130 2.75 4.67 9.87
C ALA A 130 4.21 4.68 10.36
N GLY A 131 5.10 5.29 9.57
CA GLY A 131 6.54 5.38 9.86
C GLY A 131 7.33 4.08 9.70
N LYS A 132 6.71 2.97 9.29
CA LYS A 132 7.39 1.69 9.09
C LYS A 132 7.58 1.40 7.61
N PRO A 133 8.78 1.01 7.12
CA PRO A 133 8.93 0.58 5.74
C PRO A 133 8.19 -0.75 5.51
N LEU A 134 7.68 -0.93 4.29
CA LEU A 134 7.00 -2.16 3.87
C LEU A 134 7.77 -2.84 2.73
N ARG A 135 7.79 -4.17 2.72
CA ARG A 135 8.33 -4.95 1.59
C ARG A 135 7.20 -5.46 0.72
N PHE A 136 7.24 -5.12 -0.56
CA PHE A 136 6.34 -5.63 -1.58
C PHE A 136 7.03 -6.73 -2.36
N ASP A 137 6.49 -7.94 -2.29
CA ASP A 137 6.86 -9.03 -3.18
C ASP A 137 5.86 -9.08 -4.32
N LEU A 138 6.34 -9.04 -5.56
CA LEU A 138 5.53 -8.99 -6.77
C LEU A 138 5.85 -10.20 -7.64
N GLU A 139 4.84 -10.90 -8.13
CA GLU A 139 4.96 -11.96 -9.13
C GLU A 139 4.32 -11.47 -10.43
N ILE A 140 5.13 -11.15 -11.43
CA ILE A 140 4.65 -10.62 -12.71
C ILE A 140 4.03 -11.76 -13.53
N LEU A 141 2.73 -11.64 -13.81
CA LEU A 141 1.97 -12.67 -14.51
C LEU A 141 1.80 -12.37 -16.01
N LYS A 142 1.60 -11.10 -16.36
CA LYS A 142 1.34 -10.69 -17.75
C LYS A 142 1.77 -9.25 -18.00
N VAL A 143 2.30 -8.98 -19.18
CA VAL A 143 2.76 -7.68 -19.68
C VAL A 143 2.14 -7.43 -21.05
N GLU A 144 1.25 -6.45 -21.10
CA GLU A 144 0.58 -6.02 -22.31
C GLU A 144 1.09 -4.64 -22.72
N LYS A 145 1.77 -4.60 -23.87
CA LYS A 145 2.17 -3.35 -24.50
C LYS A 145 0.94 -2.58 -24.93
N ILE A 146 0.70 -1.43 -24.30
CA ILE A 146 -0.29 -0.47 -24.79
C ILE A 146 0.46 0.45 -25.74
N SER A 147 0.69 -0.02 -26.97
CA SER A 147 0.97 0.92 -28.05
C SER A 147 -0.28 1.78 -28.24
N GLU A 148 -0.15 3.09 -28.33
CA GLU A 148 -1.23 3.98 -28.79
C GLU A 148 -1.92 3.34 -30.02
N PRO A 149 -3.25 3.49 -30.17
CA PRO A 149 -3.93 3.02 -31.37
C PRO A 149 -3.30 3.69 -32.59
N GLN A 150 -2.77 2.89 -33.51
CA GLN A 150 -2.54 3.34 -34.87
C GLN A 150 -3.90 3.66 -35.50
N GLY A 151 -4.20 4.94 -35.67
CA GLY A 151 -5.30 5.44 -36.49
C GLY A 151 -5.30 6.97 -36.43
N GLY A 152 -5.27 7.72 -37.52
CA GLY A 152 -5.29 7.41 -38.94
C GLY A 152 -5.34 8.76 -39.67
N GLN A 153 -4.63 8.84 -40.79
CA GLN A 153 -4.74 9.82 -41.88
C GLN A 153 -5.63 11.08 -41.62
N LYS A 154 -4.99 12.23 -41.40
CA LYS A 154 -5.65 13.49 -41.80
C LYS A 154 -5.50 13.62 -43.32
N ILE A 155 -6.63 13.43 -43.99
CA ILE A 155 -6.95 13.85 -45.37
C ILE A 155 -6.52 15.29 -45.64
#